data_AF-A0A3M1BGC2-F1
#
_entry.id   AF-A0A3M1BGC2-F1
#
_cell.length_a   1.000
_cell.length_b   1.000
_cell.length_c   1.000
_cell.angle_alpha   90.00
_cell.angle_beta   90.00
_cell.angle_gamma   90.00
#
_symmetry.space_group_name_H-M   'P 1'
#
loop_
_entity.id
_entity.type
_entity.pdbx_description
1 polymer ?
#
loop_
_entity_poly.entity_id
_entity_poly.type
_entity_poly.pdbx_seq_one_letter_code
_entity_poly.pdbx_strand_id
1 'polypeptide(L)'
;MQATEEKWDTIITSKAPLFDFRLGEVWRYRDLLVLFVKRDIAQVYKQTILGPLWFFIQPFITTIVFTVIFGNLAEISTDGIPPVLFYLAGITFWNFFAEALSKSSTVFRDNANIFGKVYFSRLVLPLSIVMNSFVKFCIQLLMFIIV
;
A
#
# COMPACT_ATOMS: atom_id res chain seq x y z
N MET A 1 34.50 38.39 -16.54
CA MET A 1 33.39 37.91 -15.69
C MET A 1 33.17 36.44 -16.02
N GLN A 2 33.68 35.52 -15.20
CA GLN A 2 33.44 34.09 -15.36
C GLN A 2 32.01 33.82 -14.87
N ALA A 3 31.14 33.35 -15.75
CA ALA A 3 29.82 32.87 -15.38
C ALA A 3 30.01 31.72 -14.40
N THR A 4 29.49 31.87 -13.18
CA THR A 4 29.41 30.77 -12.22
C THR A 4 28.47 29.74 -12.85
N GLU A 5 28.96 28.55 -13.18
CA GLU A 5 28.10 27.46 -13.62
C GLU A 5 27.13 27.14 -12.47
N GLU A 6 25.89 27.61 -12.58
CA GLU A 6 24.83 27.23 -11.65
C GLU A 6 24.59 25.73 -11.81
N LYS A 7 25.10 24.97 -10.84
CA LYS A 7 25.00 23.52 -10.80
C LYS A 7 23.60 23.16 -10.32
N TRP A 8 22.68 22.97 -11.25
CA TRP A 8 21.30 22.59 -10.96
C TRP A 8 21.23 21.20 -10.30
N ASP A 9 20.64 21.13 -9.11
CA ASP A 9 20.50 19.87 -8.36
C ASP A 9 19.53 18.86 -9.01
N THR A 10 18.63 19.30 -9.90
CA THR A 10 17.69 18.42 -10.63
C THR A 10 17.30 19.03 -11.97
N ILE A 11 17.59 18.32 -13.06
CA ILE A 11 17.22 18.71 -14.43
C ILE A 11 15.99 17.88 -14.85
N ILE A 12 14.86 18.56 -15.11
CA ILE A 12 13.64 17.94 -15.64
C ILE A 12 13.79 17.86 -17.17
N THR A 13 14.17 16.69 -17.68
CA THR A 13 14.32 16.47 -19.12
C THR A 13 13.01 15.92 -19.69
N SER A 14 12.62 16.39 -20.89
CA SER A 14 11.38 15.95 -21.57
C SER A 14 11.50 14.54 -22.18
N LYS A 15 12.72 14.08 -22.47
CA LYS A 15 13.02 12.74 -23.02
C LYS A 15 13.52 11.82 -21.90
N ALA A 16 12.60 11.18 -21.19
CA ALA A 16 12.93 10.08 -20.29
C ALA A 16 12.61 8.74 -20.99
N PRO A 17 13.53 7.76 -21.00
CA PRO A 17 13.19 6.41 -21.44
C PRO A 17 12.11 5.80 -20.54
N LEU A 18 11.30 4.87 -21.08
CA LEU A 18 10.13 4.28 -20.39
C LEU A 18 10.46 3.66 -19.01
N PHE A 19 11.72 3.28 -18.81
CA PHE A 19 12.24 2.66 -17.58
C PHE A 19 13.26 3.54 -16.84
N ASP A 20 13.22 4.87 -16.98
CA ASP A 20 14.01 5.79 -16.12
C ASP A 20 13.41 5.87 -14.71
N PHE A 21 13.48 4.76 -13.98
CA PHE A 21 13.22 4.77 -12.55
C PHE A 21 14.39 5.52 -11.90
N ARG A 22 14.21 6.83 -11.68
CA ARG A 22 15.16 7.68 -10.95
C ARG A 22 15.24 7.30 -9.46
N LEU A 23 15.63 6.05 -9.20
CA LEU A 23 15.67 5.42 -7.88
C LEU A 23 16.62 6.17 -6.93
N GLY A 24 17.67 6.78 -7.46
CA GLY A 24 18.56 7.66 -6.70
C GLY A 24 17.86 8.90 -6.12
N GLU A 25 16.91 9.49 -6.86
CA GLU A 25 16.09 10.59 -6.34
C GLU A 25 15.12 10.07 -5.28
N VAL A 26 14.49 8.92 -5.50
CA VAL A 26 13.57 8.30 -4.52
C VAL A 26 14.30 8.02 -3.19
N TRP A 27 15.53 7.52 -3.24
CA TRP A 27 16.35 7.28 -2.06
C TRP A 27 16.71 8.58 -1.32
N ARG A 28 16.97 9.67 -2.04
CA ARG A 28 17.18 11.01 -1.45
C ARG A 28 15.95 11.51 -0.69
N TYR A 29 14.75 11.10 -1.11
CA TYR A 29 13.48 11.42 -0.45
C TYR A 29 12.96 10.30 0.48
N ARG A 30 13.82 9.39 0.96
CA ARG A 30 13.40 8.30 1.87
C ARG A 30 12.71 8.79 3.14
N ASP A 31 13.12 9.93 3.68
CA ASP A 31 12.53 10.47 4.91
C ASP A 31 11.09 10.94 4.66
N LEU A 32 10.83 11.47 3.47
CA LEU A 32 9.49 11.83 3.02
C LEU A 32 8.62 10.58 2.81
N LEU A 33 9.18 9.51 2.24
CA LEU A 33 8.50 8.23 2.12
C LEU A 33 8.08 7.69 3.49
N VAL A 34 9.00 7.63 4.44
CA VAL A 34 8.73 7.16 5.81
C VAL A 34 7.68 8.05 6.48
N LEU A 35 7.75 9.37 6.26
CA LEU A 35 6.74 10.30 6.76
C LEU A 35 5.35 9.98 6.21
N PHE A 36 5.22 9.75 4.90
CA PHE A 36 3.94 9.40 4.28
C PHE A 36 3.40 8.06 4.80
N VAL A 37 4.24 7.03 4.91
CA VAL A 37 3.83 5.73 5.46
C VAL A 37 3.34 5.88 6.90
N LYS A 38 4.10 6.58 7.75
CA LYS A 38 3.73 6.83 9.14
C LYS A 38 2.43 7.62 9.25
N ARG A 39 2.26 8.65 8.41
CA ARG A 39 1.04 9.46 8.35
C ARG A 39 -0.17 8.62 7.99
N ASP A 40 -0.06 7.81 6.94
CA ASP A 40 -1.17 7.01 6.44
C ASP A 40 -1.60 5.94 7.45
N ILE A 41 -0.64 5.29 8.12
CA ILE A 41 -0.92 4.36 9.22
C ILE A 41 -1.61 5.08 10.39
N ALA A 42 -1.09 6.23 10.80
CA ALA A 42 -1.68 7.05 11.87
C ALA A 42 -3.10 7.53 11.53
N GLN A 43 -3.36 7.82 10.25
CA GLN A 43 -4.67 8.23 9.78
C GLN A 43 -5.70 7.11 9.96
N VAL A 44 -5.34 5.86 9.67
CA VAL A 44 -6.22 4.71 9.88
C VAL A 44 -6.57 4.53 11.37
N TYR A 45 -5.61 4.68 12.27
CA TYR A 45 -5.88 4.62 13.72
C TYR A 45 -6.78 5.75 14.20
N LYS A 46 -6.64 6.96 13.65
CA LYS A 46 -7.44 8.12 14.04
C LYS A 46 -8.87 8.09 13.49
N GLN A 47 -9.08 7.42 12.37
CA GLN A 47 -10.39 7.34 11.70
C GLN A 47 -11.25 6.16 12.20
N THR A 48 -10.74 5.30 13.08
CA THR A 48 -11.44 4.10 13.55
C THR A 48 -11.73 4.15 15.05
N ILE A 49 -12.95 3.79 15.45
CA ILE A 49 -13.38 3.74 16.86
C ILE A 49 -12.56 2.69 17.65
N LEU A 50 -12.20 1.59 16.98
CA LEU A 50 -11.49 0.46 17.55
C LEU A 50 -9.95 0.62 17.52
N GLY A 51 -9.45 1.70 16.93
CA GLY A 51 -8.02 1.98 16.82
C GLY A 51 -7.25 0.82 16.16
N PRO A 52 -6.10 0.38 16.72
CA PRO A 52 -5.28 -0.66 16.11
C PRO A 52 -5.92 -2.02 15.94
N LEU A 53 -6.94 -2.33 16.74
CA LEU A 53 -7.63 -3.62 16.69
C LEU A 53 -8.37 -3.81 15.35
N TRP A 54 -8.68 -2.72 14.65
CA TRP A 54 -9.35 -2.74 13.35
C TRP A 54 -8.63 -3.58 12.29
N PHE A 55 -7.30 -3.60 12.32
CA PHE A 55 -6.49 -4.40 11.38
C PHE A 55 -6.71 -5.91 11.51
N PHE A 56 -7.16 -6.40 12.66
CA PHE A 56 -7.47 -7.80 12.90
C PHE A 56 -8.96 -8.10 12.69
N ILE A 57 -9.82 -7.18 13.12
CA ILE A 57 -11.28 -7.34 13.04
C ILE A 57 -11.75 -7.41 11.59
N GLN A 58 -11.26 -6.51 10.73
CA GLN A 58 -11.72 -6.45 9.33
C GLN A 58 -11.41 -7.75 8.54
N PRO A 59 -10.17 -8.31 8.56
CA PRO A 59 -9.88 -9.58 7.91
C PRO A 59 -10.67 -10.74 8.52
N PHE A 60 -10.79 -10.80 9.85
CA PHE A 60 -11.53 -11.86 10.53
C PHE A 60 -13.00 -11.91 10.13
N ILE A 61 -13.68 -10.75 10.13
CA ILE A 61 -15.07 -10.64 9.67
C ILE A 61 -15.18 -11.06 8.20
N THR A 62 -14.24 -10.61 7.36
CA THR A 62 -14.22 -10.95 5.94
C THR A 62 -14.07 -12.47 5.75
N THR A 63 -13.14 -13.11 6.45
CA THR A 63 -12.93 -14.56 6.40
C THR A 63 -14.16 -15.34 6.89
N ILE A 64 -14.83 -14.89 7.97
CA ILE A 64 -16.08 -15.51 8.44
C ILE A 64 -17.15 -15.42 7.36
N VAL A 65 -17.36 -14.24 6.79
CA VAL A 65 -18.37 -14.01 5.74
C VAL A 65 -18.09 -14.92 4.54
N PHE A 66 -16.84 -14.99 4.07
CA PHE A 66 -16.46 -15.87 2.96
C PHE A 66 -16.60 -17.35 3.33
N THR A 67 -16.25 -17.75 4.55
CA THR A 67 -16.41 -19.15 5.00
C THR A 67 -17.88 -19.55 5.09
N VAL A 68 -18.76 -18.66 5.58
CA VAL A 68 -20.19 -18.94 5.66
C VAL A 68 -20.80 -19.01 4.26
N ILE A 69 -20.51 -18.05 3.39
CA ILE A 69 -21.06 -18.01 2.04
C ILE A 69 -20.51 -19.16 1.19
N PHE A 70 -19.19 -19.28 1.05
CA PHE A 70 -18.62 -20.28 0.13
C PHE A 70 -18.53 -21.69 0.73
N GLY A 71 -18.43 -21.81 2.06
CA GLY A 71 -18.44 -23.11 2.73
C GLY A 71 -19.84 -23.71 2.85
N ASN A 72 -20.82 -22.95 3.36
CA ASN A 72 -22.17 -23.50 3.61
C ASN A 72 -23.14 -23.34 2.44
N LEU A 73 -23.02 -22.28 1.62
CA LEU A 73 -23.98 -22.04 0.53
C LEU A 73 -23.53 -22.63 -0.80
N ALA A 74 -22.22 -22.70 -1.05
CA ALA A 74 -21.65 -23.20 -2.31
C ALA A 74 -21.11 -24.64 -2.22
N GLU A 75 -21.11 -25.26 -1.03
CA GLU A 75 -20.62 -26.63 -0.76
C GLU A 75 -19.28 -26.96 -1.46
N ILE A 76 -18.38 -25.97 -1.57
CA ILE A 76 -17.09 -26.18 -2.21
C ILE A 76 -16.24 -27.04 -1.28
N SER A 77 -16.08 -28.31 -1.66
CA SER A 77 -15.23 -29.27 -0.96
C SER A 77 -13.82 -28.71 -0.86
N THR A 78 -13.39 -28.40 0.36
CA THR A 78 -12.05 -27.84 0.64
C THR A 78 -10.97 -28.94 0.71
N ASP A 79 -11.20 -30.10 0.09
CA ASP A 79 -10.30 -31.27 0.08
C ASP A 79 -9.65 -31.60 1.45
N GLY A 80 -10.44 -31.50 2.53
CA GLY A 80 -9.99 -31.81 3.90
C GLY A 80 -9.21 -30.70 4.62
N ILE A 81 -8.99 -29.55 3.97
CA ILE A 81 -8.35 -28.38 4.58
C ILE A 81 -9.40 -27.56 5.36
N PRO A 82 -9.07 -27.00 6.54
CA PRO A 82 -9.98 -26.08 7.24
C PRO A 82 -10.40 -24.92 6.32
N PRO A 83 -11.71 -24.73 6.05
CA PRO A 83 -12.20 -23.70 5.11
C PRO A 83 -11.67 -22.30 5.43
N VAL A 84 -11.54 -21.98 6.71
CA VAL A 84 -11.00 -20.70 7.20
C VAL A 84 -9.60 -20.44 6.65
N LEU A 85 -8.70 -21.43 6.69
CA LEU A 85 -7.32 -21.29 6.20
C LEU A 85 -7.28 -21.13 4.68
N PHE A 86 -8.09 -21.91 3.96
CA PHE A 86 -8.15 -21.85 2.50
C PHE A 86 -8.58 -20.45 2.00
N TYR A 87 -9.67 -19.92 2.56
CA TYR A 87 -10.15 -18.59 2.18
C TYR A 87 -9.25 -17.47 2.69
N LEU A 88 -8.72 -17.59 3.92
CA LEU A 88 -7.84 -16.58 4.49
C LEU A 88 -6.57 -16.39 3.65
N ALA A 89 -5.97 -17.47 3.14
CA ALA A 89 -4.81 -17.38 2.24
C ALA A 89 -5.15 -16.57 0.97
N GLY A 90 -6.20 -16.95 0.25
CA GLY A 90 -6.60 -16.29 -0.99
C GLY A 90 -6.96 -14.81 -0.78
N ILE A 91 -7.74 -14.53 0.26
CA ILE A 91 -8.17 -13.16 0.61
C ILE A 91 -6.98 -12.28 0.97
N THR A 92 -5.99 -12.81 1.70
CA THR A 92 -4.81 -12.04 2.13
C THR A 92 -4.00 -11.53 0.94
N PHE A 93 -3.67 -12.40 -0.02
CA PHE A 93 -2.93 -12.00 -1.22
C PHE A 93 -3.77 -11.11 -2.15
N TRP A 94 -5.04 -11.45 -2.34
CA TRP A 94 -5.93 -10.68 -3.20
C TRP A 94 -6.15 -9.26 -2.67
N ASN A 95 -6.40 -9.10 -1.37
CA ASN A 95 -6.61 -7.80 -0.75
C ASN A 95 -5.37 -6.92 -0.86
N PHE A 96 -4.18 -7.47 -0.63
CA PHE A 96 -2.94 -6.74 -0.82
C PHE A 96 -2.81 -6.21 -2.25
N PHE A 97 -3.01 -7.07 -3.24
CA PHE A 97 -2.92 -6.72 -4.66
C PHE A 97 -3.96 -5.67 -5.05
N ALA A 98 -5.24 -5.92 -4.72
CA ALA A 98 -6.34 -5.03 -5.05
C ALA A 98 -6.16 -3.65 -4.41
N GLU A 99 -5.76 -3.60 -3.13
CA GLU A 99 -5.52 -2.33 -2.43
C GLU A 99 -4.34 -1.57 -3.05
N ALA A 100 -3.21 -2.24 -3.27
CA ALA A 100 -2.02 -1.61 -3.87
C ALA A 100 -2.32 -1.07 -5.28
N LEU A 101 -3.02 -1.84 -6.11
CA LEU A 101 -3.36 -1.45 -7.47
C LEU A 101 -4.33 -0.28 -7.47
N SER A 102 -5.49 -0.41 -6.81
CA SER A 102 -6.54 0.61 -6.84
C SER A 102 -6.08 1.94 -6.25
N LYS A 103 -5.35 1.92 -5.12
CA LYS A 103 -4.84 3.16 -4.51
C LYS A 103 -3.73 3.80 -5.33
N SER A 104 -2.85 3.00 -5.92
CA SER A 104 -1.79 3.54 -6.79
C SER A 104 -2.38 4.23 -8.03
N SER A 105 -3.52 3.74 -8.55
CA SER A 105 -4.21 4.38 -9.67
C SER A 105 -4.76 5.77 -9.33
N THR A 106 -5.19 6.02 -8.10
CA THR A 106 -5.79 7.31 -7.70
C THR A 106 -4.82 8.25 -6.98
N VAL A 107 -3.64 7.78 -6.57
CA VAL A 107 -2.73 8.51 -5.67
C VAL A 107 -2.35 9.90 -6.15
N PHE A 108 -2.14 10.07 -7.45
CA PHE A 108 -1.75 11.36 -8.02
C PHE A 108 -2.89 12.38 -7.96
N ARG A 109 -4.13 11.93 -8.21
CA ARG A 109 -5.33 12.75 -8.08
C ARG A 109 -5.56 13.14 -6.63
N ASP A 110 -5.47 12.16 -5.74
CA ASP A 110 -5.81 12.35 -4.32
C ASP A 110 -4.77 13.24 -3.60
N ASN A 111 -3.53 13.30 -4.09
CA ASN A 111 -2.45 14.14 -3.55
C ASN A 111 -2.09 15.35 -4.44
N ALA A 112 -2.95 15.73 -5.40
CA ALA A 112 -2.73 16.85 -6.34
C ALA A 112 -2.31 18.15 -5.64
N ASN A 113 -2.92 18.44 -4.48
CA ASN A 113 -2.66 19.64 -3.69
C ASN A 113 -1.22 19.74 -3.13
N ILE A 114 -0.54 18.61 -2.93
CA ILE A 114 0.83 18.60 -2.37
C ILE A 114 1.84 18.93 -3.47
N PHE A 115 1.60 18.45 -4.70
CA PHE A 115 2.47 18.71 -5.85
C PHE A 115 2.58 20.20 -6.20
N GLY A 116 1.56 21.01 -5.87
CA GLY A 116 1.59 22.46 -6.07
C GLY A 116 2.36 23.23 -4.98
N LYS A 117 2.72 22.59 -3.86
CA LYS A 117 3.35 23.26 -2.72
C LYS A 117 4.82 22.89 -2.52
N VAL A 118 5.19 21.65 -2.82
CA VAL A 118 6.54 21.13 -2.59
C VAL A 118 6.94 20.23 -3.76
N TYR A 119 8.16 20.43 -4.29
CA TYR A 119 8.73 19.55 -5.29
C TYR A 119 9.34 18.30 -4.64
N PHE A 120 8.96 17.12 -5.13
CA PHE A 120 9.55 15.83 -4.76
C PHE A 120 9.34 14.80 -5.88
N SER A 121 10.07 13.69 -5.84
CA SER A 121 9.94 12.62 -6.83
C SER A 121 8.55 11.98 -6.79
N ARG A 122 7.85 11.97 -7.92
CA ARG A 122 6.46 11.49 -8.03
C ARG A 122 6.32 10.00 -7.67
N LEU A 123 7.39 9.21 -7.83
CA LEU A 123 7.41 7.78 -7.49
C LEU A 123 7.30 7.50 -5.98
N VAL A 124 7.57 8.49 -5.13
CA VAL A 124 7.48 8.34 -3.67
C VAL A 124 6.06 8.01 -3.22
N LEU A 125 5.04 8.57 -3.88
CA LEU A 125 3.64 8.37 -3.48
C LEU A 125 3.11 6.94 -3.76
N PRO A 126 3.20 6.39 -4.99
CA PRO A 126 2.87 4.99 -5.23
C PRO A 126 3.67 4.04 -4.32
N LEU A 127 4.95 4.33 -4.09
CA LEU A 127 5.79 3.50 -3.23
C LEU A 127 5.31 3.52 -1.78
N SER A 128 4.90 4.68 -1.26
CA SER A 128 4.29 4.80 0.06
C SER A 128 3.02 3.96 0.18
N ILE A 129 2.18 3.91 -0.86
CA ILE A 129 0.99 3.05 -0.89
C ILE A 129 1.38 1.59 -0.81
N VAL A 130 2.31 1.14 -1.65
CA VAL A 130 2.76 -0.26 -1.65
C VAL A 130 3.33 -0.64 -0.30
N MET A 131 4.14 0.23 0.32
CA MET A 131 4.67 0.01 1.67
C MET A 131 3.57 -0.07 2.72
N ASN A 132 2.57 0.81 2.67
CA ASN A 132 1.45 0.78 3.61
C ASN A 132 0.59 -0.49 3.44
N SER A 133 0.23 -0.84 2.20
CA SER A 133 -0.46 -2.09 1.89
C SER A 133 0.36 -3.31 2.32
N PHE A 134 1.68 -3.24 2.18
CA PHE A 134 2.58 -4.32 2.62
C PHE A 134 2.58 -4.49 4.14
N VAL A 135 2.56 -3.40 4.92
CA VAL A 135 2.41 -3.48 6.38
C VAL A 135 1.09 -4.18 6.75
N LYS A 136 -0.02 -3.86 6.09
CA LYS A 136 -1.30 -4.54 6.31
C LYS A 136 -1.27 -6.01 5.93
N PHE A 137 -0.63 -6.32 4.80
CA PHE A 137 -0.38 -7.69 4.36
C PHE A 137 0.43 -8.47 5.39
N CYS A 138 1.49 -7.88 5.96
CA CYS A 138 2.26 -8.53 7.03
C CYS A 138 1.39 -8.83 8.26
N ILE A 139 0.49 -7.92 8.65
CA ILE A 139 -0.43 -8.16 9.78
C ILE A 139 -1.39 -9.32 9.44
N GLN A 140 -1.97 -9.33 8.24
CA GLN A 140 -2.85 -10.41 7.79
C GLN A 140 -2.11 -11.75 7.64
N LEU A 141 -0.87 -11.72 7.17
CA LEU A 141 -0.02 -12.91 7.04
C LEU A 141 0.34 -13.49 8.41
N LEU A 142 0.66 -12.63 9.39
CA LEU A 142 0.87 -13.07 10.78
C LEU A 142 -0.39 -13.73 11.34
N MET A 143 -1.56 -13.15 11.09
CA MET A 143 -2.84 -13.76 11.47
C MET A 143 -3.05 -15.12 10.81
N PHE A 144 -2.72 -15.25 9.53
CA PHE A 144 -2.78 -16.53 8.80
C PHE A 144 -1.84 -17.59 9.38
N ILE A 145 -0.65 -17.21 9.86
CA ILE A 145 0.30 -18.14 10.49
C ILE A 145 -0.16 -18.57 11.90
N ILE A 146 -0.90 -17.71 12.61
CA ILE A 146 -1.38 -17.98 13.98
C ILE A 146 -2.58 -18.94 14.00
N VAL A 147 -3.44 -18.87 12.98
CA VAL A 147 -4.64 -19.71 12.81
C VAL A 147 -4.26 -21.09 12.30
#